data_AF-A0A914RVV1-F1
#
_entry.id   AF-A0A914RVV1-F1
#
_cell.length_a   1.000
_cell.length_b   1.000
_cell.length_c   1.000
_cell.angle_alpha   90.00
_cell.angle_beta   90.00
_cell.angle_gamma   90.00
#
_symmetry.space_group_name_H-M   'P 1'
#
loop_
_entity.id
_entity.type
_entity.pdbx_description
1 polymer ?
#
loop_
_entity_poly.entity_id
_entity_poly.type
_entity_poly.pdbx_seq_one_letter_code
_entity_poly.pdbx_strand_id
1 'polypeptide(L)'
;MFNPRDEYQILVVYLSGNPVVEDVKAKQQKEIRFHGTGDDQVGDVTVATFDRRGKFIVTGTSKGRIAFYDSKTIQMITYVKQNALHQHLYSYMGANSYGTVFPDEAEVARELSRRTLGSGSKLG
;
A
#
# COMPACT_ATOMS: atom_id res chain seq x y z
N MET A 1 -10.51 8.84 -3.40
CA MET A 1 -9.34 9.74 -3.23
C MET A 1 -8.84 10.15 -4.60
N PHE A 2 -8.56 11.43 -4.85
CA PHE A 2 -7.98 11.89 -6.12
C PHE A 2 -6.47 11.63 -6.17
N ASN A 3 -5.91 11.33 -7.34
CA ASN A 3 -4.46 11.33 -7.52
C ASN A 3 -3.94 12.78 -7.51
N PRO A 4 -2.98 13.15 -6.64
CA PRO A 4 -2.47 14.51 -6.56
C PRO A 4 -1.69 14.97 -7.80
N ARG A 5 -1.36 14.06 -8.73
CA ARG A 5 -0.60 14.34 -9.96
C ARG A 5 -1.35 13.97 -11.24
N ASP A 6 -2.57 13.46 -11.13
CA ASP A 6 -3.41 13.13 -12.27
C ASP A 6 -4.88 13.42 -11.93
N GLU A 7 -5.43 14.50 -12.48
CA GLU A 7 -6.79 14.96 -12.19
C GLU A 7 -7.88 14.02 -12.69
N TYR A 8 -7.57 13.12 -13.63
CA TYR A 8 -8.53 12.15 -14.17
C TYR A 8 -8.48 10.80 -13.46
N GLN A 9 -7.53 10.61 -12.55
CA GLN A 9 -7.36 9.37 -11.83
C GLN A 9 -7.92 9.47 -10.41
N ILE A 10 -8.82 8.55 -10.07
CA ILE A 10 -9.40 8.42 -8.73
C ILE A 10 -9.20 7.01 -8.19
N LEU A 11 -9.00 6.91 -6.88
CA LEU A 11 -8.94 5.67 -6.13
C LEU A 11 -10.22 5.49 -5.32
N VAL A 12 -10.91 4.39 -5.56
CA VAL A 12 -12.17 4.04 -4.91
C VAL A 12 -11.92 2.85 -3.99
N VAL A 13 -12.32 2.99 -2.73
CA VAL A 13 -12.27 1.93 -1.72
C VAL A 13 -13.71 1.56 -1.37
N TYR A 14 -14.05 0.28 -1.50
CA TYR A 14 -15.37 -0.22 -1.16
C TYR A 14 -15.40 -0.72 0.29
N LEU A 15 -16.59 -0.76 0.89
CA LEU A 15 -16.80 -1.41 2.19
C LEU A 15 -16.55 -2.93 2.12
N SER A 16 -16.71 -3.51 0.93
CA SER A 16 -16.44 -4.92 0.63
C SER A 16 -15.91 -5.04 -0.80
N GLY A 17 -14.82 -5.76 -1.00
CA GLY A 17 -14.19 -5.98 -2.31
C GLY A 17 -12.84 -5.29 -2.47
N ASN A 18 -12.22 -5.47 -3.63
CA ASN A 18 -10.91 -4.89 -3.92
C ASN A 18 -11.04 -3.41 -4.31
N PRO A 19 -10.12 -2.55 -3.86
CA PRO A 19 -10.06 -1.17 -4.33
C PRO A 19 -9.86 -1.10 -5.85
N VAL A 20 -10.34 -0.02 -6.46
CA VAL A 20 -10.14 0.22 -7.89
C VAL A 20 -9.53 1.59 -8.13
N VAL A 21 -8.66 1.65 -9.15
CA VAL A 21 -8.20 2.89 -9.75
C VAL A 21 -9.02 3.12 -11.01
N GLU A 22 -9.71 4.25 -11.06
CA GLU A 22 -10.55 4.65 -12.18
C GLU A 22 -9.91 5.83 -12.90
N ASP A 23 -9.77 5.69 -14.22
CA ASP A 23 -9.51 6.80 -15.14
C ASP A 23 -10.86 7.29 -15.66
N VAL A 24 -11.31 8.43 -15.14
CA VAL A 24 -12.63 8.99 -15.41
C VAL A 24 -12.75 9.43 -16.88
N LYS A 25 -11.64 9.87 -17.49
CA LYS A 25 -11.62 10.35 -18.87
C LYS A 25 -11.67 9.19 -19.87
N ALA A 26 -10.86 8.16 -19.63
CA ALA A 26 -10.82 6.96 -20.46
C ALA A 26 -11.98 6.00 -20.16
N LYS A 27 -12.72 6.22 -19.06
CA LYS A 27 -13.76 5.31 -18.54
C LYS A 27 -13.23 3.89 -18.33
N GLN A 28 -12.01 3.80 -17.80
CA GLN A 28 -11.35 2.53 -17.53
C GLN A 28 -11.17 2.35 -16.03
N GLN A 29 -11.30 1.11 -15.58
CA GLN A 29 -11.10 0.75 -14.17
C GLN A 29 -10.08 -0.38 -14.08
N LYS A 30 -9.19 -0.28 -13.09
CA LYS A 30 -8.18 -1.28 -12.77
C LYS A 30 -8.30 -1.65 -11.30
N GLU A 31 -8.49 -2.94 -11.04
CA GLU A 31 -8.61 -3.47 -9.69
C GLU A 31 -7.23 -3.66 -9.05
N ILE A 32 -7.10 -3.22 -7.80
CA ILE A 32 -5.91 -3.47 -6.98
C ILE A 32 -6.07 -4.85 -6.35
N ARG A 33 -5.44 -5.86 -6.96
CA ARG A 33 -5.49 -7.25 -6.50
C ARG A 33 -4.34 -7.57 -5.55
N PHE A 34 -4.65 -8.35 -4.52
CA PHE A 34 -3.67 -8.85 -3.58
C PHE A 34 -3.32 -10.29 -3.96
N HIS A 35 -2.06 -10.51 -4.34
CA HIS A 35 -1.54 -11.86 -4.55
C HIS A 35 -0.97 -12.37 -3.24
N GLY A 36 -1.72 -13.23 -2.54
CA GLY A 36 -1.21 -13.97 -1.39
C GLY A 36 -0.43 -15.21 -1.85
N THR A 37 0.68 -15.50 -1.19
CA THR A 37 1.31 -16.82 -1.24
C THR A 37 0.70 -17.68 -0.12
N GLY A 38 -0.21 -18.60 -0.46
CA GLY A 38 -0.81 -19.51 0.52
C GLY A 38 -1.68 -18.85 1.60
N ASP A 39 -1.82 -19.54 2.74
CA ASP A 39 -2.77 -19.40 3.88
C ASP A 39 -2.79 -18.03 4.62
N ASP A 40 -2.20 -17.01 4.00
CA ASP A 40 -1.93 -15.72 4.59
C ASP A 40 -3.12 -14.78 4.36
N GLN A 41 -4.13 -14.91 5.23
CA GLN A 41 -5.35 -14.11 5.23
C GLN A 41 -5.02 -12.61 5.23
N VAL A 42 -5.15 -11.98 4.06
CA VAL A 42 -4.79 -10.57 3.80
C VAL A 42 -5.66 -9.62 4.62
N GLY A 43 -6.90 -10.00 4.89
CA GLY A 43 -7.94 -9.11 5.41
C GLY A 43 -8.46 -8.15 4.34
N ASP A 44 -9.62 -7.56 4.60
CA ASP A 44 -10.20 -6.54 3.72
C ASP A 44 -9.38 -5.27 3.72
N VAL A 45 -9.30 -4.61 2.56
CA VAL A 45 -8.72 -3.27 2.48
C VAL A 45 -9.67 -2.28 3.14
N THR A 46 -9.18 -1.61 4.16
CA THR A 46 -9.95 -0.60 4.90
C THR A 46 -9.58 0.82 4.51
N VAL A 47 -8.38 0.99 3.96
CA VAL A 47 -7.87 2.29 3.51
C VAL A 47 -6.97 2.13 2.30
N ALA A 48 -7.04 3.08 1.37
CA ALA A 48 -6.09 3.21 0.29
C ALA A 48 -5.89 4.69 -0.07
N THR A 49 -4.65 5.08 -0.39
CA THR A 49 -4.32 6.46 -0.78
C THR A 49 -3.19 6.49 -1.80
N PHE A 50 -3.17 7.54 -2.62
CA PHE A 50 -1.96 7.89 -3.38
C PHE A 50 -0.92 8.51 -2.47
N ASP A 51 0.35 8.35 -2.83
CA ASP A 51 1.41 9.15 -2.24
C ASP A 51 1.36 10.60 -2.73
N ARG A 52 2.00 11.53 -2.01
CA ARG A 52 2.00 12.97 -2.34
C ARG A 52 2.58 13.25 -3.73
N ARG A 53 3.46 12.37 -4.22
CA ARG A 53 4.07 12.45 -5.56
C ARG A 53 3.24 11.70 -6.62
N GLY A 54 2.15 11.04 -6.25
CA GLY A 54 1.30 10.26 -7.16
C GLY A 54 2.03 9.11 -7.84
N LYS A 55 3.18 8.66 -7.31
CA LYS A 55 4.00 7.56 -7.81
C LYS A 55 3.51 6.21 -7.28
N PHE A 56 3.05 6.16 -6.04
CA PHE A 56 2.63 4.94 -5.36
C PHE A 56 1.19 5.02 -4.88
N ILE A 57 0.56 3.86 -4.77
CA ILE A 57 -0.68 3.65 -4.01
C ILE A 57 -0.31 2.84 -2.78
N VAL A 58 -0.75 3.30 -1.62
CA VAL A 58 -0.58 2.62 -0.33
C VAL A 58 -1.93 2.11 0.13
N THR A 59 -2.02 0.82 0.44
CA THR A 59 -3.22 0.20 1.01
C THR A 59 -2.96 -0.28 2.43
N GLY A 60 -3.99 -0.28 3.26
CA GLY A 60 -3.97 -0.82 4.62
C GLY A 60 -5.15 -1.77 4.83
N THR A 61 -4.88 -2.96 5.38
CA THR A 61 -5.90 -4.01 5.55
C THR A 61 -6.31 -4.19 7.01
N SER A 62 -7.48 -4.79 7.24
CA SER A 62 -8.02 -5.09 8.57
C SER A 62 -7.17 -6.07 9.40
N LYS A 63 -6.20 -6.74 8.76
CA LYS A 63 -5.22 -7.64 9.39
C LYS A 63 -3.82 -7.03 9.50
N GLY A 64 -3.70 -5.71 9.31
CA GLY A 64 -2.45 -4.98 9.53
C GLY A 64 -1.42 -5.12 8.41
N ARG A 65 -1.81 -5.56 7.21
CA ARG A 65 -0.93 -5.50 6.04
C ARG A 65 -0.99 -4.10 5.45
N ILE A 66 0.18 -3.51 5.21
CA ILE A 66 0.34 -2.27 4.46
C ILE A 66 1.09 -2.60 3.18
N ALA A 67 0.44 -2.42 2.03
CA ALA A 67 1.01 -2.76 0.74
C ALA A 67 1.22 -1.52 -0.12
N PHE A 68 2.30 -1.53 -0.90
CA PHE A 68 2.70 -0.47 -1.80
C PHE A 68 2.58 -0.98 -3.23
N TYR A 69 1.92 -0.19 -4.08
CA TYR A 69 1.71 -0.48 -5.48
C TYR A 69 2.28 0.65 -6.32
N ASP A 70 2.78 0.32 -7.50
CA ASP A 70 3.05 1.33 -8.52
C ASP A 70 1.72 1.90 -9.03
N SER A 71 1.57 3.22 -9.01
CA SER A 71 0.32 3.89 -9.39
C SER A 71 -0.02 3.79 -10.88
N LYS A 72 0.97 3.54 -11.74
CA LYS A 72 0.78 3.45 -13.20
C LYS A 72 0.45 2.02 -13.61
N THR A 73 1.18 1.05 -13.06
CA THR A 73 1.04 -0.36 -13.45
C THR A 73 0.07 -1.12 -12.55
N ILE A 74 -0.24 -0.60 -11.37
CA ILE A 74 -1.05 -1.25 -10.32
C ILE A 74 -0.41 -2.56 -9.82
N GLN A 75 0.89 -2.77 -10.09
CA GLN A 75 1.62 -3.92 -9.60
C GLN A 75 2.07 -3.68 -8.16
N MET A 76 1.88 -4.69 -7.31
CA MET A 76 2.37 -4.66 -5.94
C MET A 76 3.90 -4.68 -5.94
N ILE A 77 4.51 -3.67 -5.33
CA ILE A 77 5.96 -3.56 -5.17
C ILE A 77 6.39 -4.35 -3.94
N THR A 78 5.71 -4.11 -2.81
CA THR A 78 6.03 -4.73 -1.53
C THR A 78 4.87 -4.59 -0.56
N TYR A 79 4.95 -5.32 0.56
CA TYR A 79 4.08 -5.08 1.70
C TYR A 79 4.81 -5.33 3.02
N VAL A 80 4.35 -4.66 4.06
CA VAL A 80 4.73 -4.93 5.45
C VAL A 80 3.53 -5.46 6.23
N LYS A 81 3.74 -6.38 7.18
CA LYS A 81 2.72 -6.89 8.08
C LYS A 81 3.04 -6.34 9.46
N GLN A 82 2.14 -5.53 10.01
CA GLN A 82 2.30 -4.99 11.34
C GLN A 82 2.02 -6.11 12.35
N ASN A 83 3.07 -6.71 12.91
CA ASN A 83 2.94 -7.55 14.09
C ASN A 83 2.67 -6.63 15.28
N ALA A 84 1.71 -7.00 16.14
CA ALA A 84 1.11 -6.17 17.19
C ALA A 84 2.06 -5.61 18.28
N LEU A 85 3.40 -5.72 18.12
CA LEU A 85 4.40 -5.27 19.09
C LEU A 85 5.02 -3.89 18.82
N HIS A 86 4.70 -3.22 17.69
CA HIS A 86 5.16 -1.85 17.46
C HIS A 86 4.03 -0.92 16.97
N GLN A 87 3.69 0.05 17.80
CA GLN A 87 2.70 1.12 17.58
C GLN A 87 3.22 2.27 16.68
N HIS A 88 4.16 2.04 15.76
CA HIS A 88 4.76 3.14 14.97
C HIS A 88 4.02 3.49 13.68
N LEU A 89 2.78 3.01 13.46
CA LEU A 89 2.11 3.18 12.16
C LEU A 89 0.99 4.23 12.09
N TYR A 90 0.56 4.75 13.24
CA TYR A 90 -0.24 5.99 13.26
C TYR A 90 0.54 7.19 12.70
N SER A 91 1.88 7.19 12.72
CA SER A 91 2.70 8.25 12.11
C SER A 91 2.77 8.22 10.58
N TYR A 92 2.53 7.08 9.91
CA TYR A 92 2.52 7.05 8.43
C TYR A 92 1.15 7.35 7.83
N MET A 93 0.06 7.13 8.59
CA MET A 93 -1.31 7.22 8.06
C MET A 93 -2.20 8.25 8.76
N GLY A 94 -1.78 8.85 9.89
CA GLY A 94 -2.59 9.90 10.51
C GLY A 94 -2.04 10.47 11.81
N ALA A 95 -1.30 11.58 11.71
CA ALA A 95 -1.39 12.67 12.67
C ALA A 95 -0.93 13.96 12.00
N ASN A 96 -1.91 14.75 11.58
CA ASN A 96 -1.96 16.22 11.56
C ASN A 96 -2.56 16.72 10.24
N SER A 97 -3.40 17.73 10.38
CA SER A 97 -4.17 18.49 9.39
C SER A 97 -3.38 19.13 8.24
N TYR A 98 -2.13 18.69 7.97
CA TYR A 98 -1.21 19.31 7.02
C TYR A 98 -0.35 18.36 6.17
N GLY A 99 -0.57 17.04 6.19
CA GLY A 99 -0.06 16.16 5.12
C GLY A 99 0.55 14.84 5.60
N THR A 100 0.33 13.82 4.78
CA THR A 100 0.81 12.44 4.95
C THR A 100 2.34 12.37 4.76
N VAL A 101 3.05 11.77 5.73
CA VAL A 101 4.48 11.45 5.61
C VAL A 101 4.60 10.05 5.03
N PHE A 102 4.93 9.99 3.74
CA PHE A 102 5.26 8.75 3.06
C PHE A 102 6.70 8.34 3.44
N PRO A 103 6.97 7.04 3.65
CA PRO A 103 8.35 6.59 3.76
C PRO A 103 9.09 6.98 2.49
N ASP A 104 10.30 7.51 2.64
CA ASP A 104 11.12 7.81 1.47
C ASP A 104 11.53 6.50 0.77
N GLU A 105 11.96 6.62 -0.47
CA GLU A 105 12.34 5.48 -1.31
C GLU A 105 13.49 4.66 -0.68
N ALA A 106 14.35 5.31 0.12
CA ALA A 106 15.45 4.66 0.83
C ALA A 106 14.95 3.89 2.07
N GLU A 107 13.89 4.33 2.72
CA GLU A 107 13.24 3.64 3.84
C GLU A 107 12.50 2.39 3.36
N VAL A 108 11.76 2.51 2.25
CA VAL A 108 11.15 1.34 1.57
C VAL A 108 12.24 0.36 1.13
N ALA A 109 13.33 0.85 0.53
CA ALA A 109 14.47 0.00 0.14
C ALA A 109 15.17 -0.66 1.35
N ARG A 110 15.36 0.06 2.45
CA ARG A 110 15.95 -0.49 3.69
C ARG A 110 15.10 -1.61 4.28
N GLU A 111 13.78 -1.43 4.32
CA GLU A 111 12.87 -2.45 4.82
C GLU A 111 12.84 -3.68 3.91
N LEU A 112 12.91 -3.47 2.58
CA LEU A 112 13.09 -4.55 1.61
C LEU A 112 14.40 -5.32 1.85
N SER A 113 15.52 -4.63 2.08
CA SER A 113 16.82 -5.26 2.35
C SER A 113 16.87 -6.04 3.67
N ARG A 114 16.19 -5.57 4.72
CA ARG A 114 16.12 -6.29 6.01
C ARG A 114 15.44 -7.65 5.87
N ARG A 115 14.43 -7.75 5.01
CA ARG A 115 13.66 -8.99 4.81
C ARG A 115 14.42 -10.04 4.00
N THR A 116 15.21 -9.63 3.02
CA THR A 116 16.08 -10.55 2.26
C THR A 116 17.25 -11.09 3.09
N LEU A 117 17.77 -10.32 4.05
CA LEU A 117 18.81 -10.78 4.97
C LEU A 117 18.28 -11.67 6.11
N GLY A 118 17.01 -11.51 6.50
CA GLY A 118 16.38 -12.30 7.56
C GLY A 118 15.97 -13.72 7.17
N SER A 119 15.88 -14.05 5.88
CA SER A 119 15.57 -15.41 5.40
C SER A 119 16.79 -16.34 5.27
N GLY A 120 17.99 -15.87 5.63
CA GLY A 120 19.26 -16.54 5.38
C GLY A 120 19.86 -17.33 6.55
N SER A 121 19.10 -17.73 7.59
CA SER A 121 19.69 -18.49 8.71
C SER A 121 18.80 -19.64 9.20
N LYS A 122 18.70 -20.71 8.40
CA LYS A 122 18.53 -22.09 8.88
C LYS A 122 19.22 -23.05 7.91
N LEU A 123 20.54 -23.09 7.96
CA LEU A 123 21.32 -24.28 7.63
C LEU A 123 22.29 -24.49 8.79
N GLY A 124 22.03 -25.54 9.55
CA GLY A 124 22.73 -25.97 10.75
C GLY A 124 22.02 -27.19 11.29
#